data_AF-A0A2V9BLK1-F1
#
_entry.id   AF-A0A2V9BLK1-F1
#
_cell.length_a   1.000
_cell.length_b   1.000
_cell.length_c   1.000
_cell.angle_alpha   90.00
_cell.angle_beta   90.00
_cell.angle_gamma   90.00
#
_symmetry.space_group_name_H-M   'P 1'
#
loop_
_entity.id
_entity.type
_entity.pdbx_description
1 polymer ?
#
loop_
_entity_poly.entity_id
_entity_poly.type
_entity_poly.pdbx_seq_one_letter_code
_entity_poly.pdbx_strand_id
1 'polypeptide(L)'
;NQSSLSGVFALAAVITLACGLEAQAPPASADSHPVVESYYKMAPGKADEWLELYRTQHLPVLKQRQREGRILQIVIYRPFLHQGEPAWDFKVILAYLDFAALGDRTHFDAIERRLYPDWDAHQRAERHRWEITVKHWDDLMVAMPAD
;
A
#
# COMPACT_ATOMS: atom_id res chain seq x y z
N ASN A 1 38.01 56.44 27.94
CA ASN A 1 37.05 55.36 28.20
C ASN A 1 36.19 55.20 26.96
N GLN A 2 35.98 53.97 26.52
CA GLN A 2 35.57 53.54 25.18
C GLN A 2 34.25 54.14 24.66
N SER A 3 34.16 54.43 23.35
CA SER A 3 32.97 54.30 22.46
C SER A 3 33.14 55.22 21.21
N SER A 4 32.79 54.89 19.96
CA SER A 4 32.27 53.68 19.33
C SER A 4 32.27 53.85 17.79
N LEU A 5 32.75 52.82 17.08
CA LEU A 5 32.22 52.17 15.85
C LEU A 5 31.60 53.09 14.76
N SER A 6 32.23 53.30 13.61
CA SER A 6 32.41 52.37 12.47
C SER A 6 31.11 51.85 11.85
N GLY A 7 30.84 52.38 10.65
CA GLY A 7 30.37 51.63 9.48
C GLY A 7 29.03 50.91 9.57
N VAL A 8 27.95 51.56 9.12
CA VAL A 8 26.73 50.85 8.74
C VAL A 8 26.95 50.25 7.35
N PHE A 9 27.31 48.97 7.30
CA PHE A 9 27.19 48.14 6.10
C PHE A 9 25.72 47.77 5.91
N ALA A 10 25.13 48.16 4.78
CA ALA A 10 23.83 47.70 4.36
C ALA A 10 23.93 46.22 3.94
N LEU A 11 23.35 45.32 4.72
CA LEU A 11 23.26 43.90 4.40
C LEU A 11 22.00 43.67 3.55
N ALA A 12 22.19 43.37 2.26
CA ALA A 12 21.11 42.97 1.36
C ALA A 12 20.60 41.57 1.76
N ALA A 13 19.33 41.47 2.14
CA ALA A 13 18.66 40.20 2.36
C ALA A 13 18.29 39.57 1.01
N VAL A 14 19.06 38.56 0.59
CA VAL A 14 18.68 37.69 -0.52
C VAL A 14 17.71 36.65 0.03
N ILE A 15 16.42 36.85 -0.25
CA ILE A 15 15.38 35.84 0.00
C ILE A 15 15.48 34.80 -1.12
N THR A 16 16.13 33.67 -0.85
CA THR A 16 16.09 32.50 -1.73
C THR A 16 14.73 31.82 -1.58
N LEU A 17 13.84 32.08 -2.53
CA LEU A 17 12.58 31.36 -2.70
C LEU A 17 12.88 29.98 -3.31
N ALA A 18 13.18 29.00 -2.47
CA ALA A 18 13.25 27.60 -2.89
C ALA A 18 11.81 27.07 -3.09
N CYS A 19 11.27 27.25 -4.29
CA CYS A 19 10.11 26.47 -4.74
C CYS A 19 10.57 25.01 -4.86
N GLY A 20 10.15 24.18 -3.91
CA GLY A 20 10.23 22.73 -4.04
C GLY A 20 9.41 22.31 -5.26
N LEU A 21 10.08 21.81 -6.29
CA LEU A 21 9.44 21.00 -7.31
C LEU A 21 9.12 19.65 -6.65
N GLU A 22 7.94 19.52 -6.05
CA GLU A 22 7.37 18.18 -5.85
C GLU A 22 7.04 17.64 -7.24
N ALA A 23 7.70 16.56 -7.65
CA ALA A 23 7.37 15.87 -8.88
C ALA A 23 5.94 15.31 -8.75
N GLN A 24 4.96 16.05 -9.27
CA GLN A 24 3.59 15.56 -9.37
C GLN A 24 3.56 14.44 -10.40
N ALA A 25 3.15 13.25 -9.97
CA ALA A 25 2.91 12.14 -10.88
C ALA A 25 1.92 12.57 -11.98
N PRO A 26 2.13 12.14 -13.24
CA PRO A 26 1.21 12.48 -14.32
C PRO A 26 -0.21 12.03 -13.97
N PRO A 27 -1.24 12.79 -14.37
CA PRO A 27 -2.62 12.45 -14.07
C PRO A 27 -2.95 11.09 -14.70
N ALA A 28 -3.45 10.16 -13.88
CA ALA A 28 -3.98 8.89 -14.37
C ALA A 28 -5.10 9.16 -15.39
N SER A 29 -5.05 8.54 -16.56
CA SER A 29 -6.12 8.64 -17.54
C SER A 29 -7.42 8.02 -17.00
N ALA A 30 -8.58 8.42 -17.52
CA ALA A 30 -9.86 7.84 -17.09
C ALA A 30 -9.94 6.32 -17.31
N ASP A 31 -9.09 5.77 -18.19
CA ASP A 31 -9.04 4.35 -18.55
C ASP A 31 -7.96 3.56 -17.77
N SER A 32 -7.31 4.21 -16.80
CA SER A 32 -6.21 3.62 -16.03
C SER A 32 -6.72 2.74 -14.89
N HIS A 33 -6.49 1.42 -14.98
CA HIS A 33 -6.76 0.48 -13.88
C HIS A 33 -5.70 0.62 -12.77
N PRO A 34 -6.08 0.93 -11.51
CA PRO A 34 -5.12 0.99 -10.44
C PRO A 34 -4.67 -0.42 -10.05
N VAL A 35 -3.35 -0.57 -9.87
CA VAL A 35 -2.70 -1.80 -9.42
C VAL A 35 -2.04 -1.53 -8.09
N VAL A 36 -2.34 -2.35 -7.09
CA VAL A 36 -1.68 -2.32 -5.78
C VAL A 36 -0.78 -3.55 -5.66
N GLU A 37 0.50 -3.31 -5.41
CA GLU A 37 1.44 -4.34 -4.98
C GLU A 37 1.67 -4.23 -3.47
N SER A 38 1.13 -5.20 -2.73
CA SER A 38 1.27 -5.29 -1.28
C SER A 38 2.36 -6.29 -0.91
N TYR A 39 3.37 -5.81 -0.21
CA TYR A 39 4.51 -6.61 0.21
C TYR A 39 4.40 -6.97 1.69
N TYR A 40 4.76 -8.20 2.03
CA TYR A 40 4.62 -8.72 3.38
C TYR A 40 5.86 -9.49 3.81
N LYS A 41 6.46 -9.07 4.92
CA LYS A 41 7.53 -9.78 5.63
C LYS A 41 6.99 -10.34 6.93
N MET A 42 7.21 -11.62 7.18
CA MET A 42 6.75 -12.32 8.38
C MET A 42 7.83 -12.47 9.44
N ALA A 43 7.40 -12.63 10.68
CA ALA A 43 8.26 -13.11 11.75
C ALA A 43 8.86 -14.49 11.39
N PRO A 44 10.06 -14.85 11.90
CA PRO A 44 10.71 -16.11 11.59
C PRO A 44 9.78 -17.32 11.81
N GLY A 45 9.68 -18.20 10.80
CA GLY A 45 8.86 -19.41 10.86
C GLY A 45 7.34 -19.19 10.70
N LYS A 46 6.87 -17.97 10.45
CA LYS A 46 5.43 -17.63 10.37
C LYS A 46 4.85 -17.51 8.96
N ALA A 47 5.65 -17.76 7.92
CA ALA A 47 5.21 -17.58 6.53
C ALA A 47 4.00 -18.45 6.15
N ASP A 48 4.03 -19.76 6.43
CA ASP A 48 2.93 -20.65 6.06
C ASP A 48 1.66 -20.37 6.89
N GLU A 49 1.82 -20.04 8.17
CA GLU A 49 0.72 -19.63 9.05
C GLU A 49 0.05 -18.34 8.55
N TRP A 50 0.85 -17.35 8.16
CA TRP A 50 0.33 -16.12 7.56
C TRP A 50 -0.42 -16.40 6.27
N LEU A 51 0.11 -17.27 5.40
CA LEU A 51 -0.54 -17.59 4.13
C LEU A 51 -1.88 -18.28 4.35
N GLU A 52 -1.98 -19.16 5.35
CA GLU A 52 -3.24 -19.81 5.70
C GLU A 52 -4.27 -18.81 6.25
N LEU A 53 -3.85 -17.92 7.16
CA LEU A 53 -4.71 -16.84 7.66
C LEU A 53 -5.15 -15.92 6.52
N TYR A 54 -4.24 -15.53 5.62
CA TYR A 54 -4.56 -14.71 4.46
C TYR A 54 -5.59 -15.40 3.57
N ARG A 55 -5.42 -16.69 3.29
CA ARG A 55 -6.34 -17.46 2.43
C ARG A 55 -7.71 -17.69 3.05
N THR A 56 -7.78 -17.87 4.36
CA THR A 56 -9.02 -18.19 5.06
C THR A 56 -9.77 -16.96 5.55
N GLN A 57 -9.08 -15.84 5.82
CA GLN A 57 -9.66 -14.65 6.43
C GLN A 57 -9.74 -13.46 5.46
N HIS A 58 -8.72 -13.24 4.62
CA HIS A 58 -8.66 -12.03 3.80
C HIS A 58 -9.05 -12.28 2.34
N LEU A 59 -8.49 -13.32 1.73
CA LEU A 59 -8.70 -13.68 0.33
C LEU A 59 -10.18 -13.92 -0.04
N PRO A 60 -11.07 -14.47 0.80
CA PRO A 60 -12.47 -14.67 0.44
C PRO A 60 -13.19 -13.35 0.11
N VAL A 61 -12.87 -12.27 0.85
CA VAL A 61 -13.42 -10.92 0.59
C VAL A 61 -12.94 -10.41 -0.77
N LEU A 62 -11.64 -10.53 -1.04
CA LEU A 62 -11.06 -10.13 -2.33
C LEU A 62 -11.64 -10.94 -3.49
N LYS A 63 -11.80 -12.26 -3.33
CA LYS A 63 -12.41 -13.13 -4.34
C LYS A 63 -13.86 -12.78 -4.62
N GLN A 64 -14.61 -12.35 -3.61
CA GLN A 64 -15.97 -11.86 -3.83
C GLN A 64 -15.98 -10.55 -4.63
N ARG A 65 -15.10 -9.59 -4.28
CA ARG A 65 -14.94 -8.35 -5.08
C ARG A 65 -14.49 -8.63 -6.51
N GLN A 66 -13.68 -9.67 -6.73
CA GLN A 66 -13.29 -10.13 -8.06
C GLN A 66 -14.49 -10.69 -8.85
N ARG A 67 -15.34 -11.51 -8.23
CA ARG A 67 -16.56 -12.03 -8.88
C ARG A 67 -17.53 -10.92 -9.27
N GLU A 68 -17.56 -9.84 -8.50
CA GLU A 68 -18.38 -8.65 -8.76
C GLU A 68 -17.74 -7.67 -9.76
N GLY A 69 -16.59 -8.03 -10.34
CA GLY A 69 -15.90 -7.24 -11.37
C GLY A 69 -15.12 -6.03 -10.84
N ARG A 70 -15.04 -5.84 -9.52
CA ARG A 70 -14.33 -4.70 -8.90
C ARG A 70 -12.83 -4.91 -8.82
N ILE A 71 -12.41 -6.16 -8.71
CA ILE A 71 -11.02 -6.60 -8.82
C ILE A 71 -10.89 -7.42 -10.10
N LEU A 72 -10.02 -6.98 -11.00
CA LEU A 72 -9.74 -7.64 -12.27
C LEU A 72 -8.76 -8.81 -12.08
N GLN A 73 -7.77 -8.65 -11.20
CA GLN A 73 -6.73 -9.64 -10.98
C GLN A 73 -6.35 -9.77 -9.51
N ILE A 74 -6.10 -11.01 -9.07
CA ILE A 74 -5.51 -11.32 -7.76
C ILE A 74 -4.36 -12.29 -8.01
N VAL A 75 -3.14 -11.90 -7.64
CA VAL A 75 -1.96 -12.78 -7.70
C VAL A 75 -1.25 -12.75 -6.36
N ILE A 76 -0.78 -13.92 -5.91
CA ILE A 76 0.07 -14.04 -4.72
C ILE A 76 1.38 -14.67 -5.17
N TYR A 77 2.47 -13.93 -5.02
CA TYR A 77 3.83 -14.41 -5.26
C TYR A 77 4.49 -14.77 -3.95
N ARG A 78 5.24 -15.87 -3.99
CA ARG A 78 6.35 -16.13 -3.06
C ARG A 78 7.65 -16.06 -3.85
N PRO A 79 8.75 -15.56 -3.26
CA PRO A 79 10.06 -15.59 -3.90
C PRO A 79 10.49 -17.04 -4.17
N PHE A 80 10.99 -17.30 -5.38
CA PHE A 80 11.59 -18.59 -5.73
C PHE A 80 13.12 -18.57 -5.59
N LEU A 81 13.74 -17.42 -5.83
CA LEU A 81 15.18 -17.18 -5.67
C LEU A 81 15.44 -16.05 -4.67
N HIS A 82 16.71 -15.84 -4.35
CA HIS A 82 17.14 -14.75 -3.46
C HIS A 82 16.68 -13.39 -4.01
N GLN A 83 16.35 -12.50 -3.08
CA GLN A 83 15.84 -11.16 -3.36
C GLN A 83 16.83 -10.12 -2.87
N GLY A 84 16.77 -8.91 -3.43
CA GLY A 84 17.40 -7.73 -2.83
C GLY A 84 16.64 -7.25 -1.59
N GLU A 85 17.20 -6.25 -0.92
CA GLU A 85 16.55 -5.57 0.21
C GLU A 85 15.67 -4.39 -0.27
N PRO A 86 14.51 -4.13 0.35
CA PRO A 86 13.97 -4.85 1.50
C PRO A 86 13.39 -6.22 1.15
N ALA A 87 13.77 -7.25 1.90
CA ALA A 87 13.25 -8.59 1.72
C ALA A 87 11.76 -8.69 2.12
N TRP A 88 11.03 -9.54 1.41
CA TRP A 88 9.63 -9.91 1.69
C TRP A 88 9.42 -11.42 1.52
N ASP A 89 8.39 -11.96 2.15
CA ASP A 89 8.03 -13.39 2.06
C ASP A 89 6.86 -13.62 1.09
N PHE A 90 5.93 -12.66 1.00
CA PHE A 90 4.85 -12.65 0.02
C PHE A 90 4.66 -11.29 -0.62
N LYS A 91 4.27 -11.29 -1.89
CA LYS A 91 3.75 -10.13 -2.61
C LYS A 91 2.35 -10.44 -3.14
N VAL A 92 1.39 -9.58 -2.86
CA VAL A 92 0.03 -9.68 -3.41
C VAL A 92 -0.16 -8.57 -4.43
N ILE A 93 -0.59 -8.92 -5.64
CA ILE A 93 -0.94 -7.95 -6.67
C ILE A 93 -2.45 -7.95 -6.86
N LEU A 94 -3.05 -6.77 -6.74
CA LEU A 94 -4.47 -6.53 -6.98
C LEU A 94 -4.64 -5.47 -8.08
N ALA A 95 -5.19 -5.86 -9.22
CA ALA A 95 -5.63 -4.92 -10.24
C ALA A 95 -7.12 -4.63 -10.05
N TYR A 96 -7.49 -3.36 -9.93
CA TYR A 96 -8.86 -2.92 -9.71
C TYR A 96 -9.49 -2.38 -10.99
N LEU A 97 -10.82 -2.39 -11.07
CA LEU A 97 -11.55 -1.81 -12.19
C LEU A 97 -11.25 -0.31 -12.34
N ASP A 98 -11.28 0.43 -11.25
CA ASP A 98 -11.00 1.86 -11.20
C ASP A 98 -10.63 2.28 -9.77
N PHE A 99 -10.33 3.56 -9.56
CA PHE A 99 -9.99 4.10 -8.24
C PHE A 99 -11.17 4.08 -7.26
N ALA A 100 -12.41 4.16 -7.74
CA ALA A 100 -13.59 4.04 -6.89
C ALA A 100 -13.72 2.62 -6.34
N ALA A 101 -13.47 1.61 -7.18
CA ALA A 101 -13.41 0.22 -6.80
C ALA A 101 -12.28 -0.03 -5.80
N LEU A 102 -11.09 0.55 -5.98
CA LEU A 102 -9.98 0.46 -5.01
C LEU A 102 -10.39 1.03 -3.64
N GLY A 103 -10.92 2.24 -3.61
CA GLY A 103 -11.20 3.00 -2.37
C GLY A 103 -12.50 2.67 -1.64
N ASP A 104 -13.37 1.80 -2.19
CA ASP A 104 -14.68 1.49 -1.59
C ASP A 104 -14.58 0.55 -0.37
N ARG A 105 -14.19 1.13 0.78
CA ARG A 105 -14.12 0.44 2.08
C ARG A 105 -15.50 -0.02 2.54
N THR A 106 -16.54 0.78 2.34
CA THR A 106 -17.91 0.43 2.75
C THR A 106 -18.37 -0.89 2.13
N HIS A 107 -18.10 -1.07 0.84
CA HIS A 107 -18.41 -2.31 0.15
C HIS A 107 -17.54 -3.50 0.61
N PHE A 108 -16.25 -3.27 0.87
CA PHE A 108 -15.38 -4.28 1.46
C PHE A 108 -15.93 -4.79 2.80
N ASP A 109 -16.27 -3.88 3.71
CA ASP A 109 -16.76 -4.18 5.06
C ASP A 109 -18.10 -4.92 5.00
N ALA A 110 -18.98 -4.55 4.06
CA ALA A 110 -20.26 -5.23 3.86
C ALA A 110 -20.07 -6.70 3.41
N ILE A 111 -19.10 -6.97 2.52
CA ILE A 111 -18.76 -8.34 2.13
C ILE A 111 -18.17 -9.11 3.32
N GLU A 112 -17.23 -8.50 4.04
CA GLU A 112 -16.55 -9.12 5.17
C GLU A 112 -17.56 -9.53 6.26
N ARG A 113 -18.46 -8.61 6.64
CA ARG A 113 -19.56 -8.88 7.58
C ARG A 113 -20.50 -9.98 7.13
N ARG A 114 -20.75 -10.10 5.82
CA ARG A 114 -21.60 -11.15 5.27
C ARG A 114 -20.91 -12.52 5.25
N LEU A 115 -19.61 -12.56 4.96
CA LEU A 115 -18.84 -13.81 4.85
C LEU A 115 -18.49 -14.42 6.21
N TYR A 116 -18.34 -13.59 7.25
CA TYR A 116 -17.89 -14.02 8.57
C TYR A 116 -18.97 -13.80 9.65
N PRO A 117 -19.91 -14.75 9.82
CA PRO A 117 -20.95 -14.65 10.85
C PRO A 117 -20.38 -14.74 12.28
N ASP A 118 -19.32 -15.51 12.50
CA ASP A 118 -18.53 -15.45 13.74
C ASP A 118 -17.50 -14.31 13.63
N TRP A 119 -18.00 -13.09 13.88
CA TRP A 119 -17.23 -11.87 13.73
C TRP A 119 -16.02 -11.81 14.66
N ASP A 120 -16.16 -12.29 15.90
CA ASP A 120 -15.09 -12.22 16.89
C ASP A 120 -13.95 -13.18 16.54
N ALA A 121 -14.27 -14.38 16.04
CA ALA A 121 -13.25 -15.31 15.54
C ALA A 121 -12.50 -14.73 14.35
N HIS A 122 -13.22 -14.17 13.37
CA HIS A 122 -12.62 -13.54 12.21
C HIS A 122 -11.68 -12.38 12.60
N GLN A 123 -12.14 -11.49 13.47
CA GLN A 123 -11.35 -10.36 13.93
C GLN A 123 -10.12 -10.80 14.75
N ARG A 124 -10.21 -11.87 15.55
CA ARG A 124 -9.02 -12.45 16.21
C ARG A 124 -8.02 -12.98 15.18
N ALA A 125 -8.49 -13.67 14.14
CA ALA A 125 -7.63 -14.25 13.12
C ALA A 125 -6.96 -13.16 12.24
N GLU A 126 -7.71 -12.13 11.83
CA GLU A 126 -7.14 -10.99 11.09
C GLU A 126 -6.13 -10.20 11.94
N ARG A 127 -6.41 -9.97 13.24
CA ARG A 127 -5.42 -9.36 14.14
C ARG A 127 -4.15 -10.20 14.23
N HIS A 128 -4.29 -11.51 14.42
CA HIS A 128 -3.15 -12.41 14.50
C HIS A 128 -2.32 -12.42 13.20
N ARG A 129 -2.98 -12.39 12.03
CA ARG A 129 -2.31 -12.26 10.73
C ARG A 129 -1.43 -11.01 10.66
N TRP A 130 -1.89 -9.89 11.22
CA TRP A 130 -1.12 -8.65 11.30
C TRP A 130 -0.03 -8.70 12.37
N GLU A 131 -0.27 -9.31 13.54
CA GLU A 131 0.72 -9.46 14.61
C GLU A 131 1.98 -10.22 14.14
N ILE A 132 1.82 -11.21 13.26
CA ILE A 132 2.95 -11.97 12.69
C ILE A 132 3.60 -11.29 11.47
N THR A 133 3.04 -10.17 10.99
CA THR A 133 3.60 -9.35 9.89
C THR A 133 4.56 -8.31 10.46
N VAL A 134 5.87 -8.46 10.22
CA VAL A 134 6.91 -7.56 10.78
C VAL A 134 7.25 -6.37 9.88
N LYS A 135 6.93 -6.46 8.58
CA LYS A 135 7.03 -5.33 7.65
C LYS A 135 5.96 -5.46 6.58
N HIS A 136 5.36 -4.33 6.24
CA HIS A 136 4.38 -4.21 5.17
C HIS A 136 4.51 -2.85 4.49
N TRP A 137 4.38 -2.84 3.17
CA TRP A 137 4.24 -1.63 2.37
C TRP A 137 3.42 -1.92 1.12
N ASP A 138 2.86 -0.87 0.54
CA ASP A 138 2.06 -0.92 -0.67
C ASP A 138 2.63 0.05 -1.71
N ASP A 139 2.76 -0.42 -2.95
CA ASP A 139 3.01 0.43 -4.10
C ASP A 139 1.74 0.53 -4.93
N LEU A 140 1.24 1.75 -5.10
CA LEU A 140 0.09 2.06 -5.96
C LEU A 140 0.61 2.52 -7.31
N MET A 141 0.20 1.79 -8.35
CA MET A 141 0.62 2.01 -9.72
C MET A 141 -0.58 2.09 -10.65
N VAL A 142 -0.32 2.63 -11.84
CA VAL A 142 -1.22 2.60 -12.97
C VAL A 142 -0.47 1.94 -14.12
N ALA A 143 -1.11 1.00 -14.80
CA ALA A 143 -0.52 0.39 -15.98
C ALA A 143 -0.41 1.42 -17.11
N MET A 144 0.75 1.49 -17.76
CA MET A 144 0.96 2.30 -18.97
C MET A 144 0.83 1.41 -20.21
N PRO A 145 0.31 1.93 -21.33
CA PRO A 145 0.40 1.23 -22.61
C PRO A 145 1.84 0.84 -22.93
N ALA A 146 2.02 -0.35 -23.49
CA ALA A 146 3.33 -0.86 -23.87
C ALA A 146 3.73 -0.43 -25.29
N ASP A 147 2.77 0.08 -26.06
CA ASP A 147 2.84 0.51 -27.46
C ASP A 147 2.33 1.95 -27.69
#